data_AF-A0A7W7NYB9-F1
#
_entry.id   AF-A0A7W7NYB9-F1
#
_cell.length_a   1.000
_cell.length_b   1.000
_cell.length_c   1.000
_cell.angle_alpha   90.00
_cell.angle_beta   90.00
_cell.angle_gamma   90.00
#
_symmetry.space_group_name_H-M   'P 1'
#
loop_
_entity.id
_entity.type
_entity.pdbx_description
1 polymer ?
#
loop_
_entity_poly.entity_id
_entity_poly.type
_entity_poly.pdbx_seq_one_letter_code
_entity_poly.pdbx_strand_id
1 'polypeptide(L)'
;MFRALNAILTESLERQASELGITVDELKARQLKADQDLSDRLSLERDLRHEQELKARQAYGRGLGLGVSAHIGHLILPSHMTERSNCAGLNRRTVLHVVLDEDLKLGRLCRRGGDLLCIKQGNQSFGATGTDTHLGLDFTSWHNQEVTCPKCLAILARRNTLIKDT
;
A
#
# COMPACT_ATOMS: atom_id res chain seq x y z
N MET A 1 -32.24 28.95 -2.28
CA MET A 1 -31.00 29.01 -1.47
C MET A 1 -29.74 29.25 -2.29
N PHE A 2 -29.49 28.54 -3.40
CA PHE A 2 -28.28 28.71 -4.22
C PHE A 2 -27.96 30.14 -4.73
N ARG A 3 -28.98 30.93 -5.08
CA ARG A 3 -28.78 32.31 -5.57
C ARG A 3 -28.24 33.27 -4.49
N ALA A 4 -28.65 33.07 -3.23
CA ALA A 4 -28.20 33.91 -2.11
C ALA A 4 -26.74 33.59 -1.74
N LEU A 5 -26.34 32.32 -1.79
CA LEU A 5 -24.96 31.89 -1.55
C LEU A 5 -23.99 32.44 -2.62
N ASN A 6 -24.39 32.43 -3.90
CA ASN A 6 -23.57 32.98 -4.97
C ASN A 6 -23.37 34.49 -4.84
N ALA A 7 -24.39 35.24 -4.41
CA ALA A 7 -24.29 36.68 -4.20
C ALA A 7 -23.31 37.04 -3.05
N ILE A 8 -23.36 36.28 -1.95
CA ILE A 8 -22.44 36.45 -0.82
C ILE A 8 -20.99 36.16 -1.24
N LEU A 9 -20.78 35.13 -2.08
CA LEU A 9 -19.46 34.77 -2.58
C LEU A 9 -18.86 35.85 -3.49
N THR A 10 -19.68 36.47 -4.35
CA THR A 10 -19.24 37.56 -5.23
C THR A 10 -18.88 38.82 -4.46
N GLU A 11 -19.70 39.22 -3.47
CA GLU A 11 -19.42 40.39 -2.63
C GLU A 11 -18.11 40.21 -1.81
N SER A 12 -17.84 38.98 -1.36
CA SER A 12 -16.61 38.65 -0.65
C SER A 12 -15.37 38.80 -1.54
N LEU A 13 -15.43 38.30 -2.79
CA LEU A 13 -14.33 38.39 -3.75
C LEU A 13 -14.05 39.84 -4.18
N GLU A 14 -15.09 40.66 -4.35
CA GLU A 14 -14.97 42.08 -4.67
C GLU A 14 -14.31 42.87 -3.54
N ARG A 15 -14.69 42.62 -2.28
CA ARG A 15 -14.02 43.22 -1.12
C ARG A 15 -12.54 42.85 -1.06
N GLN A 16 -12.22 41.57 -1.20
CA GLN A 16 -10.83 41.09 -1.17
C GLN A 16 -9.99 41.69 -2.31
N ALA A 17 -10.56 41.79 -3.52
CA ALA A 17 -9.88 42.40 -4.66
C ALA A 17 -9.61 43.89 -4.41
N SER A 18 -10.58 44.61 -3.86
CA SER A 18 -10.46 46.03 -3.49
C SER A 18 -9.43 46.28 -2.39
N GLU A 19 -9.35 45.41 -1.37
CA GLU A 19 -8.36 45.52 -0.29
C GLU A 19 -6.92 45.32 -0.81
N LEU A 20 -6.75 44.47 -1.82
CA LEU A 20 -5.46 44.18 -2.45
C LEU A 20 -5.13 45.14 -3.61
N GLY A 21 -6.05 46.04 -3.97
CA GLY A 21 -5.88 46.98 -5.08
C GLY A 21 -5.77 46.32 -6.46
N ILE A 22 -6.37 45.14 -6.63
CA ILE A 22 -6.35 44.37 -7.88
C ILE A 22 -7.77 44.12 -8.40
N THR A 23 -7.89 43.67 -9.64
CA THR A 23 -9.20 43.26 -10.19
C THR A 23 -9.62 41.88 -9.66
N VAL A 24 -10.93 41.62 -9.65
CA VAL A 24 -11.49 40.30 -9.26
C VAL A 24 -10.95 39.17 -10.15
N ASP A 25 -10.72 39.45 -11.43
CA ASP A 25 -10.18 38.47 -12.38
C ASP A 25 -8.71 38.16 -12.08
N GLU A 26 -7.90 39.16 -11.72
CA GLU A 26 -6.53 38.95 -11.25
C GLU A 26 -6.48 38.18 -9.92
N LEU A 27 -7.42 38.45 -9.00
CA LEU A 27 -7.53 37.71 -7.74
C LEU A 27 -7.83 36.23 -7.99
N LYS A 28 -8.80 35.92 -8.88
CA LYS A 28 -9.13 34.54 -9.27
C LYS A 28 -7.96 33.86 -9.98
N ALA A 29 -7.25 34.56 -10.87
CA ALA A 29 -6.08 34.02 -11.55
C ALA A 29 -4.96 33.67 -10.57
N ARG A 30 -4.73 34.51 -9.54
CA ARG A 30 -3.77 34.22 -8.46
C ARG A 30 -4.19 33.01 -7.63
N GLN A 31 -5.46 32.91 -7.25
CA GLN A 31 -5.98 31.76 -6.51
C GLN A 31 -5.82 30.47 -7.31
N LEU A 32 -6.22 30.47 -8.58
CA LEU A 32 -6.10 29.30 -9.46
C LEU A 32 -4.64 28.85 -9.59
N LYS A 33 -3.70 29.79 -9.76
CA LYS A 33 -2.27 29.47 -9.82
C LYS A 33 -1.76 28.88 -8.51
N ALA A 34 -2.17 29.43 -7.36
CA ALA A 34 -1.80 28.91 -6.05
C ALA A 34 -2.34 27.49 -5.82
N ASP A 35 -3.57 27.22 -6.25
CA ASP A 35 -4.19 25.90 -6.17
C ASP A 35 -3.47 24.87 -7.06
N GLN A 36 -3.08 25.28 -8.27
CA GLN A 36 -2.27 24.46 -9.17
C GLN A 36 -0.90 24.15 -8.56
N ASP A 37 -0.17 25.16 -8.09
CA ASP A 37 1.14 24.98 -7.45
C ASP A 37 1.04 24.06 -6.22
N LEU A 38 -0.03 24.19 -5.41
CA LEU A 38 -0.29 23.30 -4.28
C LEU A 38 -0.54 21.86 -4.73
N SER A 39 -1.37 21.67 -5.76
CA SER A 39 -1.68 20.36 -6.34
C SER A 39 -0.43 19.68 -6.90
N ASP A 40 0.44 20.42 -7.58
CA ASP A 40 1.70 19.91 -8.12
C ASP A 40 2.66 19.50 -7.01
N ARG A 41 2.76 20.29 -5.94
CA ARG A 41 3.56 19.95 -4.75
C ARG A 41 3.05 18.68 -4.06
N LEU A 42 1.74 18.53 -3.92
CA LEU A 42 1.14 17.34 -3.33
C LEU A 42 1.35 16.10 -4.20
N SER A 43 1.28 16.25 -5.52
CA SER A 43 1.55 15.17 -6.47
C SER A 43 3.00 14.70 -6.35
N LEU A 44 3.96 15.64 -6.36
CA LEU A 44 5.38 15.33 -6.18
C LEU A 44 5.66 14.63 -4.84
N GLU A 45 5.04 15.09 -3.75
CA GLU A 45 5.21 14.47 -2.45
C GLU A 45 4.70 13.02 -2.43
N ARG A 46 3.57 12.74 -3.09
CA ARG A 46 3.05 11.37 -3.23
C ARG A 46 4.02 10.49 -4.02
N ASP A 47 4.56 11.00 -5.13
CA ASP A 47 5.50 10.26 -5.97
C ASP A 47 6.79 9.91 -5.20
N LEU A 48 7.33 10.87 -4.44
CA LEU A 48 8.51 10.66 -3.60
C LEU A 48 8.24 9.62 -2.50
N ARG A 49 7.07 9.68 -1.86
CA ARG A 49 6.65 8.67 -0.86
C ARG A 49 6.54 7.28 -1.49
N HIS A 50 5.95 7.18 -2.68
CA HIS A 50 5.81 5.92 -3.40
C HIS A 50 7.18 5.34 -3.81
N GLU A 51 8.11 6.17 -4.27
CA GLU A 51 9.46 5.72 -4.62
C GLU A 51 10.24 5.24 -3.39
N GLN A 52 10.15 5.96 -2.27
CA GLN A 52 10.74 5.54 -0.99
C GLN A 52 10.16 4.20 -0.52
N GLU A 53 8.85 4.02 -0.65
CA GLU A 53 8.17 2.79 -0.31
C GLU A 53 8.66 1.61 -1.17
N LEU A 54 8.77 1.81 -2.47
CA LEU A 54 9.26 0.78 -3.39
C LEU A 54 10.69 0.36 -3.04
N LYS A 55 11.56 1.33 -2.71
CA LYS A 55 12.93 1.06 -2.23
C LYS A 55 12.95 0.28 -0.91
N ALA A 56 12.08 0.63 0.04
CA ALA A 56 11.98 -0.07 1.32
C ALA A 56 11.47 -1.51 1.14
N ARG A 57 10.44 -1.71 0.30
CA ARG A 57 9.92 -3.03 -0.07
C ARG A 57 11.02 -3.92 -0.65
N GLN A 58 11.80 -3.40 -1.60
CA GLN A 58 12.93 -4.11 -2.20
C GLN A 58 14.06 -4.41 -1.20
N ALA A 59 14.38 -3.46 -0.32
CA ALA A 59 15.42 -3.65 0.70
C ALA A 59 15.05 -4.76 1.68
N TYR A 60 13.79 -4.80 2.14
CA TYR A 60 13.28 -5.86 2.98
C TYR A 60 13.30 -7.23 2.27
N GLY A 61 12.86 -7.27 1.00
CA GLY A 61 12.94 -8.45 0.14
C GLY A 61 14.32 -9.08 0.10
N ARG A 62 15.35 -8.25 -0.10
CA ARG A 62 16.76 -8.69 -0.07
C ARG A 62 17.13 -9.26 1.31
N GLY A 63 16.63 -8.68 2.39
CA GLY A 63 16.82 -9.16 3.76
C GLY A 63 16.25 -10.56 4.02
N LEU A 64 15.22 -10.99 3.29
CA LEU A 64 14.67 -12.35 3.39
C LEU A 64 15.62 -13.43 2.86
N GLY A 65 16.67 -13.04 2.14
CA GLY A 65 17.68 -13.95 1.60
C GLY A 65 17.19 -14.84 0.46
N LEU A 66 16.01 -14.60 -0.11
CA LEU A 66 15.45 -15.49 -1.13
C LEU A 66 16.28 -15.54 -2.43
N GLY A 67 17.22 -14.62 -2.62
CA GLY A 67 18.07 -14.55 -3.83
C GLY A 67 17.33 -14.01 -5.06
N VAL A 68 16.09 -13.55 -4.87
CA VAL A 68 15.22 -12.93 -5.87
C VAL A 68 14.52 -11.73 -5.23
N SER A 69 14.03 -10.80 -6.05
CA SER A 69 13.22 -9.69 -5.53
C SER A 69 11.91 -10.20 -4.92
N ALA A 70 11.59 -9.69 -3.73
CA ALA A 70 10.40 -10.04 -2.99
C ALA A 70 9.96 -8.85 -2.11
N HIS A 71 8.71 -8.83 -1.67
CA HIS A 71 8.22 -7.84 -0.72
C HIS A 71 7.18 -8.46 0.23
N ILE A 72 6.81 -7.71 1.27
CA ILE A 72 5.73 -8.13 2.18
C ILE A 72 4.39 -7.74 1.55
N GLY A 73 3.53 -8.74 1.35
CA GLY A 73 2.13 -8.53 1.00
C GLY A 73 1.23 -8.76 2.21
N HIS A 74 0.03 -8.19 2.13
CA HIS A 74 -1.04 -8.44 3.09
C HIS A 74 -2.04 -9.43 2.51
N LEU A 75 -2.47 -10.39 3.31
CA LEU A 75 -3.62 -11.21 2.98
C LEU A 75 -4.60 -11.19 4.15
N ILE A 76 -5.86 -10.91 3.83
CA ILE A 76 -6.94 -11.03 4.80
C ILE A 76 -7.41 -12.48 4.75
N LEU A 77 -7.05 -13.25 5.78
CA LEU A 77 -7.52 -14.62 5.90
C LEU A 77 -8.84 -14.65 6.69
N PRO A 78 -9.89 -15.30 6.16
CA PRO A 78 -11.02 -15.71 6.99
C PRO A 78 -10.54 -16.72 8.05
N SER A 79 -11.18 -16.72 9.23
CA SER A 79 -10.85 -17.58 10.38
C SER A 79 -11.01 -19.08 10.08
N HIS A 80 -10.09 -19.67 9.33
CA HIS A 80 -10.06 -21.11 9.04
C HIS A 80 -8.69 -21.75 9.31
N MET A 81 -7.75 -21.00 9.90
CA MET A 81 -6.34 -21.43 10.01
C MET A 81 -5.78 -21.42 11.44
N THR A 82 -6.64 -21.43 12.46
CA THR A 82 -6.22 -21.76 13.83
C THR A 82 -7.01 -22.98 14.32
N GLU A 83 -6.32 -23.92 14.98
CA GLU A 83 -6.89 -25.18 15.52
C GLU A 83 -8.05 -24.96 16.52
N ARG A 84 -8.31 -23.72 16.92
CA ARG A 84 -9.35 -23.31 17.89
C ARG A 84 -10.46 -22.43 17.29
N SER A 85 -10.55 -22.32 15.97
CA SER A 85 -11.56 -21.48 15.31
C SER A 85 -12.91 -22.19 15.21
N ASN A 86 -13.98 -21.57 15.71
CA ASN A 86 -15.37 -22.06 15.60
C ASN A 86 -15.98 -21.92 14.18
N CYS A 87 -15.15 -21.78 13.14
CA CYS A 87 -15.56 -21.73 11.72
C CYS A 87 -16.65 -20.69 11.36
N ALA A 88 -16.97 -19.74 12.24
CA ALA A 88 -18.07 -18.78 12.05
C ALA A 88 -17.74 -17.62 11.07
N GLY A 89 -16.50 -17.53 10.57
CA GLY A 89 -16.09 -16.48 9.62
C GLY A 89 -16.05 -15.05 10.20
N LEU A 90 -16.31 -14.89 11.51
CA LEU A 90 -16.42 -13.59 12.17
C LEU A 90 -15.07 -12.91 12.47
N ASN A 91 -13.98 -13.69 12.55
CA ASN A 91 -12.65 -13.17 12.86
C ASN A 91 -11.78 -13.12 11.60
N ARG A 92 -11.78 -11.99 10.89
CA ARG A 92 -10.80 -11.74 9.83
C ARG A 92 -9.46 -11.39 10.49
N ARG A 93 -8.41 -12.15 10.22
CA ARG A 93 -7.05 -11.80 10.64
C ARG A 93 -6.24 -11.41 9.40
N THR A 94 -5.66 -10.23 9.43
CA THR A 94 -4.60 -9.84 8.49
C THR A 94 -3.35 -10.61 8.85
N VAL A 95 -2.78 -11.28 7.86
CA VAL A 95 -1.49 -11.95 7.99
C VAL A 95 -0.55 -11.31 6.98
N LEU A 96 0.75 -11.36 7.26
CA LEU A 96 1.82 -10.78 6.45
C LEU A 96 2.56 -11.90 5.72
N HIS A 97 2.70 -11.76 4.40
CA HIS A 97 3.11 -12.82 3.48
C HIS A 97 4.28 -12.36 2.65
N VAL A 98 5.01 -13.32 2.06
CA VAL A 98 6.05 -13.01 1.09
C VAL A 98 5.46 -13.07 -0.31
N VAL A 99 5.57 -11.97 -1.04
CA VAL A 99 5.26 -11.86 -2.47
C VAL A 99 6.57 -11.85 -3.22
N LEU A 100 6.72 -12.75 -4.19
CA LEU A 100 7.85 -12.77 -5.11
C LEU A 100 7.58 -11.85 -6.29
N ASP A 101 8.52 -10.97 -6.61
CA ASP A 101 8.42 -10.16 -7.84
C ASP A 101 8.92 -10.95 -9.06
N GLU A 102 9.76 -11.97 -8.81
CA GLU A 102 10.46 -12.76 -9.82
C GLU A 102 10.34 -14.27 -9.54
N ASP A 103 10.65 -15.09 -10.54
CA ASP A 103 10.67 -16.54 -10.40
C ASP A 103 11.80 -16.99 -9.46
N LEU A 104 11.45 -17.67 -8.37
CA LEU A 104 12.40 -18.27 -7.43
C LEU A 104 12.84 -19.65 -7.91
N LYS A 105 14.14 -19.86 -8.08
CA LYS A 105 14.75 -21.18 -8.35
C LYS A 105 15.91 -21.43 -7.39
N LEU A 106 15.68 -22.30 -6.39
CA LEU A 106 16.67 -22.68 -5.39
C LEU A 106 16.70 -24.20 -5.22
N GLY A 107 17.62 -24.87 -5.91
CA GLY A 107 17.70 -26.34 -5.93
C GLY A 107 16.39 -26.97 -6.42
N ARG A 108 15.71 -27.73 -5.55
CA ARG A 108 14.38 -28.32 -5.85
C ARG A 108 13.20 -27.37 -5.59
N LEU A 109 13.44 -26.22 -4.98
CA LEU A 109 12.41 -25.21 -4.71
C LEU A 109 12.29 -24.28 -5.93
N CYS A 110 11.25 -24.49 -6.74
CA CYS A 110 10.94 -23.64 -7.89
C CYS A 110 9.54 -23.03 -7.74
N ARG A 111 9.42 -21.70 -7.88
CA ARG A 111 8.16 -20.96 -7.84
C ARG A 111 8.18 -19.85 -8.89
N ARG A 112 7.01 -19.57 -9.48
CA ARG A 112 6.83 -18.38 -10.32
C ARG A 112 6.63 -17.14 -9.46
N GLY A 113 6.87 -15.96 -10.03
CA GLY A 113 6.50 -14.68 -9.40
C GLY A 113 5.04 -14.68 -8.89
N GLY A 114 4.81 -13.98 -7.79
CA GLY A 114 3.55 -13.94 -7.03
C GLY A 114 3.69 -14.45 -5.58
N ASP A 115 2.57 -14.74 -4.94
CA ASP A 115 2.55 -15.21 -3.55
C ASP A 115 3.38 -16.48 -3.37
N LEU A 116 4.37 -16.45 -2.46
CA LEU A 116 5.32 -17.55 -2.25
C LEU A 116 4.61 -18.88 -1.92
N LEU A 117 3.43 -18.83 -1.29
CA LEU A 117 2.56 -19.98 -1.00
C LEU A 117 1.08 -19.67 -0.74
N CYS A 118 0.68 -18.39 -0.75
CA CYS A 118 -0.73 -18.08 -0.60
C CYS A 118 -1.44 -18.32 -1.91
N ILE A 119 -2.22 -19.38 -1.88
CA ILE A 119 -2.86 -19.91 -3.05
C ILE A 119 -3.95 -18.92 -3.46
N LYS A 120 -3.86 -18.34 -4.65
CA LYS A 120 -5.04 -18.30 -5.52
C LYS A 120 -5.39 -19.76 -5.85
N GLN A 121 -5.93 -20.52 -4.89
CA GLN A 121 -6.51 -21.83 -5.23
C GLN A 121 -7.94 -21.55 -5.67
N GLY A 122 -8.27 -22.05 -6.86
CA GLY A 122 -9.38 -21.61 -7.69
C GLY A 122 -10.69 -21.34 -6.95
N ASN A 123 -11.41 -20.33 -7.45
CA ASN A 123 -12.82 -20.06 -7.16
C ASN A 123 -13.25 -20.01 -5.69
N GLN A 124 -12.34 -19.83 -4.74
CA GLN A 124 -12.69 -19.29 -3.44
C GLN A 124 -12.20 -17.87 -3.43
N SER A 125 -13.15 -16.93 -3.44
CA SER A 125 -12.92 -15.50 -3.29
C SER A 125 -12.32 -15.24 -1.90
N PHE A 126 -11.03 -15.54 -1.73
CA PHE A 126 -10.26 -15.08 -0.59
C PHE A 126 -10.18 -13.57 -0.75
N GLY A 127 -10.94 -12.89 0.12
CA GLY A 127 -11.27 -11.47 0.01
C GLY A 127 -10.02 -10.65 -0.29
N ALA A 128 -10.09 -9.92 -1.40
CA ALA A 128 -9.16 -8.90 -1.85
C ALA A 128 -7.68 -9.22 -1.52
N THR A 129 -6.98 -9.83 -2.47
CA THR A 129 -5.58 -9.48 -2.71
C THR A 129 -5.54 -7.98 -3.02
N GLY A 130 -5.52 -7.17 -1.97
CA GLY A 130 -5.32 -5.75 -2.05
C GLY A 130 -3.83 -5.52 -2.17
N THR A 131 -3.34 -5.47 -3.40
CA THR A 131 -2.30 -4.48 -3.70
C THR A 131 -2.95 -3.13 -3.45
N ASP A 132 -2.78 -2.61 -2.24
CA ASP A 132 -3.34 -1.36 -1.74
C ASP A 132 -4.88 -1.28 -1.68
N THR A 133 -5.42 -1.21 -0.47
CA THR A 133 -6.50 -0.24 -0.14
C THR A 133 -6.82 -0.29 1.36
N HIS A 134 -6.50 0.81 2.05
CA HIS A 134 -7.28 1.36 3.17
C HIS A 134 -7.61 0.44 4.37
N LEU A 135 -6.64 -0.24 4.96
CA LEU A 135 -6.70 -0.48 6.41
C LEU A 135 -5.90 0.64 7.05
N GLY A 136 -6.57 1.56 7.76
CA GLY A 136 -6.01 2.75 8.41
C GLY A 136 -5.02 2.46 9.52
N LEU A 137 -4.01 1.65 9.22
CA LEU A 137 -2.83 1.40 10.01
C LEU A 137 -1.77 2.38 9.53
N ASP A 138 -1.26 3.20 10.43
CA ASP A 138 -0.25 4.22 10.14
C ASP A 138 0.91 3.65 9.29
N PHE A 139 1.09 4.28 8.13
CA PHE A 139 1.98 3.88 7.03
C PHE A 139 3.47 3.89 7.38
N THR A 140 3.85 4.41 8.55
CA THR A 140 5.26 4.57 8.97
C THR A 140 5.91 3.30 9.53
N SER A 141 5.19 2.19 9.63
CA SER A 141 5.67 0.96 10.32
C SER A 141 5.96 -0.24 9.41
N TRP A 142 5.71 -0.16 8.10
CA TRP A 142 5.70 -1.34 7.22
C TRP A 142 7.08 -1.99 7.04
N HIS A 143 8.16 -1.24 7.26
CA HIS A 143 9.54 -1.73 7.06
C HIS A 143 10.05 -2.59 8.23
N ASN A 144 9.31 -2.59 9.35
CA ASN A 144 9.62 -3.37 10.55
C ASN A 144 8.66 -4.55 10.75
N GLN A 145 7.81 -4.83 9.76
CA GLN A 145 6.83 -5.90 9.87
C GLN A 145 7.49 -7.23 9.51
N GLU A 146 7.39 -8.20 10.41
CA GLU A 146 7.90 -9.56 10.15
C GLU A 146 6.87 -10.40 9.40
N VAL A 147 7.33 -11.38 8.61
CA VAL A 147 6.43 -12.32 7.93
C VAL A 147 5.71 -13.16 9.00
N THR A 148 4.39 -13.01 9.12
CA THR A 148 3.59 -13.75 10.11
C THR A 148 2.87 -14.97 9.52
N CYS A 149 2.88 -15.13 8.20
CA CYS A 149 2.25 -16.26 7.53
C CYS A 149 2.97 -17.58 7.88
N PRO A 150 2.31 -18.54 8.55
CA PRO A 150 2.95 -19.80 8.96
C PRO A 150 3.50 -20.59 7.76
N LYS A 151 2.80 -20.54 6.62
CA LYS A 151 3.26 -21.20 5.37
C LYS A 151 4.51 -20.55 4.81
N CYS A 152 4.58 -19.21 4.78
CA CYS A 152 5.76 -18.50 4.30
C CYS A 152 6.95 -18.74 5.24
N LEU A 153 6.73 -18.70 6.56
CA LEU A 153 7.75 -19.01 7.57
C LEU A 153 8.32 -20.43 7.42
N ALA A 154 7.47 -21.44 7.17
CA ALA A 154 7.91 -22.81 6.96
C ALA A 154 8.83 -22.96 5.73
N ILE A 155 8.57 -22.22 4.65
CA ILE A 155 9.47 -22.20 3.48
C ILE A 155 10.77 -21.47 3.77
N LEU A 156 10.71 -20.30 4.43
CA LEU A 156 11.92 -19.57 4.79
C LEU A 156 12.83 -20.45 5.66
N ALA A 157 12.25 -21.20 6.61
CA ALA A 157 12.97 -22.20 7.39
C ALA A 157 13.57 -23.32 6.51
N ARG A 158 12.80 -23.90 5.58
CA ARG A 158 13.27 -24.94 4.65
C ARG A 158 14.37 -24.44 3.70
N ARG A 159 14.33 -23.18 3.28
CA ARG A 159 15.40 -22.55 2.48
C ARG A 159 16.66 -22.39 3.31
N ASN A 160 16.53 -21.94 4.56
CA ASN A 160 17.67 -21.78 5.47
C ASN A 160 18.36 -23.12 5.76
N THR A 161 17.66 -24.25 5.73
CA THR A 161 18.31 -25.57 5.80
C THR A 161 19.03 -25.91 4.50
N LEU A 162 18.41 -25.69 3.33
CA LEU A 162 19.02 -26.00 2.03
C LEU A 162 20.31 -25.24 1.73
N ILE A 163 20.47 -24.04 2.28
CA ILE A 163 21.68 -23.20 2.09
C ILE A 163 22.81 -23.57 3.06
N LYS A 164 22.49 -24.19 4.20
CA LYS A 164 23.52 -24.67 5.13
C LYS A 164 24.22 -25.93 4.64
N ASP A 165 23.57 -26.66 3.73
CA ASP A 165 24.06 -27.92 3.16
C ASP A 165 24.88 -27.73 1.86
N THR A 166 25.08 -26.47 1.43
CA THR A 166 25.88 -26.07 0.25
C THR A 166 27.09 -25.26 0.68
#